data_AF-A0A519IKG4-F1
#
_entry.id   AF-A0A519IKG4-F1
#
_cell.length_a   1.000
_cell.length_b   1.000
_cell.length_c   1.000
_cell.angle_alpha   90.00
_cell.angle_beta   90.00
_cell.angle_gamma   90.00
#
_symmetry.space_group_name_H-M   'P 1'
#
loop_
_entity.id
_entity.type
_entity.pdbx_description
1 polymer ?
#
loop_
_entity_poly.entity_id
_entity_poly.type
_entity_poly.pdbx_seq_one_letter_code
_entity_poly.pdbx_strand_id
1 'polypeptide(L)'
;MLPAPIPADDDARLQALRELLILDTPPEERFDRLVEFAAAEFDVPIALISLVDRDRQWFKARIGLDVCDTAREISFCGHAILQAEIFEVLDATRDPRFADNPLVLGDPFVRFYAGAPLVLPGGAAVGTLCLIDTRVREFDAMDRAILGTLRDLAVAELVGQGAAA
;
A
#
# COMPACT_ATOMS: atom_id res chain seq x y z
N MET A 1 18.07 7.62 1.99
CA MET A 1 16.86 7.29 1.23
C MET A 1 16.23 8.55 0.72
N LEU A 2 15.60 8.49 -0.44
CA LEU A 2 14.79 9.60 -0.93
C LEU A 2 13.41 9.50 -0.27
N PRO A 3 13.00 10.46 0.58
CA PRO A 3 11.65 10.46 1.12
C PRO A 3 10.66 10.71 -0.01
N ALA A 4 9.47 10.12 0.10
CA ALA A 4 8.41 10.34 -0.86
C ALA A 4 8.03 11.84 -0.91
N PRO A 5 7.93 12.45 -2.10
CA PRO A 5 7.35 13.77 -2.24
C PRO A 5 5.93 13.84 -1.65
N ILE A 6 5.57 15.01 -1.13
CA ILE A 6 4.19 15.29 -0.72
C ILE A 6 3.39 15.73 -1.96
N PRO A 7 2.23 15.11 -2.27
CA PRO A 7 1.35 15.54 -3.35
C PRO A 7 0.98 17.03 -3.22
N ALA A 8 0.81 17.74 -4.35
CA ALA A 8 0.41 19.15 -4.31
C ALA A 8 -0.99 19.36 -3.70
N ASP A 9 -1.84 18.33 -3.76
CA ASP A 9 -3.20 18.26 -3.25
C ASP A 9 -3.30 17.41 -1.96
N ASP A 10 -2.21 17.24 -1.21
CA ASP A 10 -2.17 16.35 -0.02
C ASP A 10 -3.22 16.71 1.03
N ASP A 11 -3.59 17.99 1.20
CA ASP A 11 -4.66 18.38 2.13
C ASP A 11 -6.04 17.84 1.69
N ALA A 12 -6.36 17.89 0.39
CA ALA A 12 -7.61 17.33 -0.15
C ALA A 12 -7.60 15.80 -0.06
N ARG A 13 -6.46 15.17 -0.34
CA ARG A 13 -6.26 13.72 -0.20
C ARG A 13 -6.42 13.26 1.25
N LEU A 14 -5.83 13.97 2.20
CA LEU A 14 -5.96 13.71 3.64
C LEU A 14 -7.40 13.92 4.13
N GLN A 15 -8.10 14.93 3.60
CA GLN A 15 -9.51 15.14 3.90
C GLN A 15 -10.35 13.95 3.42
N ALA A 16 -10.16 13.50 2.18
CA ALA A 16 -10.85 12.33 1.64
C ALA A 16 -10.55 11.04 2.44
N LEU A 17 -9.31 10.85 2.89
CA LEU A 17 -8.95 9.73 3.77
C LEU A 17 -9.68 9.81 5.13
N ARG A 18 -9.79 11.00 5.73
CA ARG A 18 -10.50 11.18 7.01
C ARG A 18 -12.00 10.94 6.89
N GLU A 19 -12.59 11.28 5.75
CA GLU A 19 -14.02 11.06 5.47
C GLU A 19 -14.39 9.56 5.42
N LEU A 20 -13.41 8.67 5.19
CA LEU A 20 -13.63 7.23 5.30
C LEU A 20 -13.83 6.75 6.75
N LEU A 21 -13.46 7.56 7.76
CA LEU A 21 -13.54 7.22 9.20
C LEU A 21 -12.88 5.86 9.55
N ILE A 22 -11.85 5.48 8.78
CA ILE A 22 -11.26 4.15 8.82
C ILE A 22 -9.93 4.08 9.58
N LEU A 23 -9.24 5.21 9.74
CA LEU A 23 -7.98 5.27 10.47
C LEU A 23 -8.17 4.89 11.94
N ASP A 24 -7.21 4.16 12.50
CA ASP A 24 -7.20 3.70 13.91
C ASP A 24 -8.42 2.86 14.32
N THR A 25 -9.10 2.26 13.36
CA THR A 25 -10.20 1.31 13.61
C THR A 25 -9.68 -0.12 13.75
N PRO A 26 -10.43 -1.02 14.43
CA PRO A 26 -10.07 -2.43 14.50
C PRO A 26 -9.93 -3.09 13.12
N PRO A 27 -9.23 -4.25 13.04
CA PRO A 27 -9.25 -5.09 11.85
C PRO A 27 -10.66 -5.48 11.45
N GLU A 28 -10.90 -5.65 10.15
CA GLU A 28 -12.17 -6.12 9.62
C GLU A 28 -11.92 -7.26 8.64
N GLU A 29 -12.65 -8.37 8.84
CA GLU A 29 -12.44 -9.62 8.11
C GLU A 29 -12.45 -9.47 6.58
N ARG A 30 -13.26 -8.55 6.05
CA ARG A 30 -13.30 -8.26 4.60
C ARG A 30 -11.97 -7.79 4.03
N PHE A 31 -11.21 -6.99 4.78
CA PHE A 31 -9.90 -6.50 4.35
C PHE A 31 -8.83 -7.54 4.62
N ASP A 32 -8.94 -8.27 5.73
CA ASP A 32 -8.02 -9.36 6.08
C ASP A 32 -8.04 -10.45 5.00
N ARG A 33 -9.23 -10.86 4.55
CA ARG A 33 -9.40 -11.83 3.45
C ARG A 33 -8.78 -11.36 2.13
N LEU A 34 -8.81 -10.05 1.84
CA LEU A 34 -8.20 -9.50 0.63
C LEU A 34 -6.68 -9.59 0.68
N VAL A 35 -6.04 -9.21 1.80
CA VAL A 35 -4.58 -9.31 1.93
C VAL A 35 -4.10 -10.74 2.04
N GLU A 36 -4.87 -11.63 2.68
CA GLU A 36 -4.60 -13.08 2.72
C GLU A 36 -4.63 -13.69 1.32
N PHE A 37 -5.67 -13.38 0.52
CA PHE A 37 -5.77 -13.83 -0.85
C PHE A 37 -4.62 -13.28 -1.70
N ALA A 38 -4.31 -11.99 -1.58
CA ALA A 38 -3.22 -11.36 -2.30
C ALA A 38 -1.86 -12.00 -1.95
N ALA A 39 -1.58 -12.27 -0.67
CA ALA A 39 -0.35 -12.93 -0.27
C ALA A 39 -0.24 -14.35 -0.84
N ALA A 40 -1.34 -15.12 -0.79
CA ALA A 40 -1.38 -16.49 -1.28
C ALA A 40 -1.26 -16.57 -2.82
N GLU A 41 -2.04 -15.77 -3.55
CA GLU A 41 -2.05 -15.75 -5.01
C GLU A 41 -0.68 -15.40 -5.59
N PHE A 42 0.01 -14.44 -4.98
CA PHE A 42 1.33 -14.00 -5.43
C PHE A 42 2.49 -14.73 -4.74
N ASP A 43 2.26 -15.69 -3.84
CA ASP A 43 3.31 -16.36 -3.04
C ASP A 43 4.24 -15.37 -2.31
N VAL A 44 3.72 -14.23 -1.83
CA VAL A 44 4.53 -13.23 -1.12
C VAL A 44 4.36 -13.36 0.40
N PRO A 45 5.44 -13.15 1.19
CA PRO A 45 5.35 -13.25 2.63
C PRO A 45 4.54 -12.11 3.26
N ILE A 46 4.44 -10.96 2.59
CA ILE A 46 3.82 -9.74 3.13
C ILE A 46 2.86 -9.15 2.10
N ALA A 47 1.63 -8.85 2.54
CA ALA A 47 0.66 -8.07 1.79
C ALA A 47 -0.12 -7.14 2.73
N LEU A 48 -0.39 -5.91 2.29
CA LEU A 48 -0.95 -4.86 3.13
C LEU A 48 -2.04 -4.07 2.39
N ILE A 49 -3.08 -3.66 3.12
CA ILE A 49 -3.85 -2.47 2.79
C ILE A 49 -3.29 -1.34 3.65
N SER A 50 -2.46 -0.51 3.02
CA SER A 50 -1.73 0.60 3.66
C SER A 50 -2.40 1.92 3.32
N LEU A 51 -2.76 2.72 4.32
CA LEU A 51 -3.34 4.06 4.18
C LEU A 51 -2.29 5.10 4.56
N VAL A 52 -2.05 6.07 3.69
CA VAL A 52 -0.99 7.08 3.87
C VAL A 52 -1.58 8.31 4.54
N ASP A 53 -1.32 8.47 5.84
CA ASP A 53 -1.71 9.66 6.61
C ASP A 53 -0.65 10.77 6.46
N ARG A 54 -0.74 11.83 7.27
CA ARG A 54 0.17 12.99 7.19
C ARG A 54 1.63 12.58 7.38
N ASP A 55 1.92 11.87 8.46
CA ASP A 55 3.27 11.55 8.95
C ASP A 55 3.54 10.03 9.07
N ARG A 56 2.51 9.20 8.92
CA ARG A 56 2.58 7.73 8.99
C ARG A 56 1.95 7.05 7.80
N GLN A 57 2.31 5.79 7.58
CA GLN A 57 1.50 4.82 6.85
C GLN A 57 0.85 3.89 7.87
N TRP A 58 -0.47 3.75 7.84
CA TRP A 58 -1.24 2.93 8.79
C TRP A 58 -1.85 1.74 8.05
N PHE A 59 -1.78 0.54 8.64
CA PHE A 59 -2.19 -0.70 7.98
C PHE A 59 -3.60 -1.11 8.41
N LYS A 60 -4.57 -0.99 7.50
CA LYS A 60 -5.95 -1.42 7.74
C LYS A 60 -6.07 -2.94 7.82
N ALA A 61 -5.31 -3.63 6.97
CA ALA A 61 -5.14 -5.07 6.98
C ALA A 61 -3.69 -5.40 6.61
N ARG A 62 -3.16 -6.47 7.20
CA ARG A 62 -1.77 -6.88 7.01
C ARG A 62 -1.59 -8.37 7.24
N ILE A 63 -0.67 -8.96 6.49
CA ILE A 63 -0.09 -10.27 6.76
C ILE A 63 1.42 -10.19 6.66
N GLY A 64 2.13 -11.00 7.45
CA GLY A 64 3.59 -11.07 7.45
C GLY A 64 4.31 -9.90 8.14
N LEU A 65 3.58 -9.01 8.82
CA LEU A 65 4.15 -7.86 9.52
C LEU A 65 3.43 -7.61 10.86
N ASP A 66 4.18 -7.53 11.96
CA ASP A 66 3.59 -7.39 13.29
C ASP A 66 3.16 -5.94 13.60
N VAL A 67 3.90 -4.96 13.06
CA VAL A 67 3.63 -3.53 13.27
C VAL A 67 2.32 -3.08 12.60
N CYS A 68 1.62 -2.13 13.20
CA CYS A 68 0.36 -1.57 12.68
C CYS A 68 0.56 -0.33 11.81
N ASP A 69 1.72 0.31 11.91
CA ASP A 69 2.07 1.50 11.15
C ASP A 69 3.59 1.65 11.07
N THR A 70 4.03 2.51 10.15
CA THR A 70 5.41 3.03 10.15
C THR A 70 5.41 4.50 9.78
N ALA A 71 6.56 5.17 9.92
CA ALA A 71 6.72 6.53 9.42
C ALA A 71 6.52 6.61 7.89
N ARG A 72 5.88 7.69 7.42
CA ARG A 72 5.63 7.93 5.98
C ARG A 72 6.94 8.07 5.21
N GLU A 73 7.96 8.66 5.82
CA GLU A 73 9.27 8.89 5.22
C GLU A 73 9.99 7.60 4.79
N ILE A 74 9.71 6.47 5.47
CA ILE A 74 10.28 5.16 5.14
C ILE A 74 9.38 4.30 4.25
N SER A 75 8.20 4.81 3.88
CA SER A 75 7.20 4.04 3.15
C SER A 75 7.46 3.97 1.64
N PHE A 76 7.28 2.78 1.08
CA PHE A 76 7.14 2.59 -0.36
C PHE A 76 5.77 3.13 -0.83
N CYS A 77 4.73 2.96 -0.01
CA CYS A 77 3.36 3.42 -0.29
C CYS A 77 3.28 4.93 -0.51
N GLY A 78 4.08 5.73 0.22
CA GLY A 78 4.16 7.17 0.02
C GLY A 78 4.62 7.58 -1.38
N HIS A 79 5.47 6.77 -2.02
CA HIS A 79 5.88 6.98 -3.41
C HIS A 79 4.78 6.51 -4.38
N ALA A 80 4.13 5.39 -4.06
CA ALA A 80 3.12 4.78 -4.91
C ALA A 80 1.88 5.66 -5.10
N ILE A 81 1.45 6.41 -4.06
CA ILE A 81 0.28 7.31 -4.15
C ILE A 81 0.48 8.52 -5.07
N LEU A 82 1.69 8.73 -5.61
CA LEU A 82 2.00 9.86 -6.51
C LEU A 82 1.67 9.57 -7.99
N GLN A 83 1.21 8.37 -8.30
CA GLN A 83 0.84 7.93 -9.65
C GLN A 83 -0.45 7.10 -9.59
N ALA A 84 -1.13 6.93 -10.73
CA ALA A 84 -2.38 6.16 -10.80
C ALA A 84 -2.10 4.67 -11.07
N GLU A 85 -1.00 4.38 -11.74
CA GLU A 85 -0.56 3.06 -12.14
C GLU A 85 0.12 2.32 -10.99
N ILE A 86 0.15 0.98 -11.09
CA ILE A 86 0.85 0.13 -10.13
C ILE A 86 2.31 0.58 -10.05
N PHE A 87 2.78 0.82 -8.84
CA PHE A 87 4.15 1.20 -8.54
C PHE A 87 4.97 -0.04 -8.21
N GLU A 88 5.97 -0.33 -9.05
CA GLU A 88 6.77 -1.55 -8.96
C GLU A 88 8.23 -1.23 -8.65
N VAL A 89 8.80 -2.04 -7.76
CA VAL A 89 10.23 -2.08 -7.43
C VAL A 89 10.63 -3.55 -7.46
N LEU A 90 11.25 -3.97 -8.56
CA LEU A 90 11.62 -5.38 -8.78
C LEU A 90 12.80 -5.81 -7.90
N ASP A 91 13.73 -4.88 -7.63
CA ASP A 91 14.85 -5.04 -6.71
C ASP A 91 15.15 -3.72 -5.97
N ALA A 92 14.70 -3.61 -4.72
CA ALA A 92 14.84 -2.44 -3.88
C ALA A 92 16.29 -2.13 -3.51
N THR A 93 17.20 -3.10 -3.58
CA THR A 93 18.64 -2.87 -3.33
C THR A 93 19.32 -2.12 -4.46
N ARG A 94 18.69 -2.10 -5.65
CA ARG A 94 19.18 -1.44 -6.86
C ARG A 94 18.42 -0.16 -7.18
N ASP A 95 17.32 0.10 -6.49
CA ASP A 95 16.49 1.28 -6.69
C ASP A 95 17.05 2.45 -5.86
N PRO A 96 17.50 3.56 -6.49
CA PRO A 96 18.08 4.70 -5.78
C PRO A 96 17.14 5.33 -4.74
N ARG A 97 15.82 5.11 -4.86
CA ARG A 97 14.84 5.62 -3.90
C ARG A 97 14.86 4.84 -2.59
N PHE A 98 15.20 3.55 -2.64
CA PHE A 98 15.02 2.59 -1.55
C PHE A 98 16.28 1.85 -1.12
N ALA A 99 17.39 1.91 -1.87
CA ALA A 99 18.59 1.11 -1.60
C ALA A 99 19.19 1.31 -0.21
N ASP A 100 19.00 2.49 0.39
CA ASP A 100 19.41 2.83 1.75
C ASP A 100 18.23 3.02 2.72
N ASN A 101 17.05 2.47 2.38
CA ASN A 101 15.88 2.43 3.26
C ASN A 101 16.10 1.42 4.40
N PRO A 102 15.76 1.75 5.66
CA PRO A 102 15.83 0.83 6.79
C PRO A 102 15.13 -0.52 6.57
N LEU A 103 14.01 -0.55 5.85
CA LEU A 103 13.27 -1.79 5.54
C LEU A 103 13.97 -2.67 4.50
N VAL A 104 14.92 -2.11 3.73
CA VAL A 104 15.73 -2.83 2.74
C VAL A 104 17.03 -3.31 3.37
N LEU A 105 17.68 -2.46 4.17
CA LEU A 105 18.95 -2.73 4.83
C LEU A 105 18.83 -3.58 6.09
N GLY A 106 17.72 -3.46 6.81
CA GLY A 106 17.38 -4.23 7.99
C GLY A 106 16.07 -5.00 7.79
N ASP A 107 15.55 -5.58 8.86
CA ASP A 107 14.28 -6.31 8.85
C ASP A 107 13.15 -5.45 8.24
N PRO A 108 12.34 -5.97 7.30
CA PRO A 108 12.25 -7.37 6.86
C PRO A 108 13.16 -7.72 5.66
N PHE A 109 14.12 -6.87 5.29
CA PHE A 109 15.00 -7.02 4.13
C PHE A 109 14.24 -7.03 2.79
N VAL A 110 13.37 -6.04 2.60
CA VAL A 110 12.58 -5.85 1.37
C VAL A 110 13.47 -5.89 0.14
N ARG A 111 13.07 -6.68 -0.86
CA ARG A 111 13.67 -6.75 -2.19
C ARG A 111 12.66 -6.42 -3.27
N PHE A 112 11.43 -6.87 -3.12
CA PHE A 112 10.36 -6.59 -4.07
C PHE A 112 9.25 -5.79 -3.41
N TYR A 113 8.69 -4.85 -4.17
CA TYR A 113 7.47 -4.14 -3.83
C TYR A 113 6.61 -3.98 -5.09
N ALA A 114 5.32 -4.27 -5.00
CA ALA A 114 4.32 -3.84 -5.96
C ALA A 114 3.13 -3.24 -5.22
N GLY A 115 2.82 -1.96 -5.46
CA GLY A 115 1.75 -1.24 -4.79
C GLY A 115 0.74 -0.69 -5.78
N ALA A 116 -0.50 -1.14 -5.68
CA ALA A 116 -1.61 -0.63 -6.46
C ALA A 116 -2.32 0.51 -5.69
N PRO A 117 -2.29 1.75 -6.21
CA PRO A 117 -2.87 2.91 -5.52
C PRO A 117 -4.38 2.78 -5.30
N LEU A 118 -4.85 3.01 -4.07
CA LEU A 118 -6.27 3.00 -3.71
C LEU A 118 -6.85 4.40 -3.97
N VAL A 119 -7.36 4.60 -5.19
CA VAL A 119 -7.91 5.87 -5.66
C VAL A 119 -9.42 5.90 -5.40
N LEU A 120 -9.87 6.86 -4.59
CA LEU A 120 -11.29 7.07 -4.31
C LEU A 120 -12.02 7.72 -5.50
N PRO A 121 -13.37 7.67 -5.58
CA PRO A 121 -14.14 8.28 -6.67
C PRO A 121 -13.86 9.77 -6.93
N GLY A 122 -13.38 10.51 -5.92
CA GLY A 122 -12.95 11.91 -6.03
C GLY A 122 -11.54 12.10 -6.62
N GLY A 123 -10.84 11.03 -7.01
CA GLY A 123 -9.48 11.07 -7.55
C GLY A 123 -8.37 11.04 -6.50
N ALA A 124 -8.70 11.08 -5.21
CA ALA A 124 -7.71 11.03 -4.13
C ALA A 124 -7.13 9.62 -3.95
N ALA A 125 -5.82 9.47 -4.13
CA ALA A 125 -5.07 8.26 -3.80
C ALA A 125 -4.79 8.21 -2.29
N VAL A 126 -5.57 7.45 -1.53
CA VAL A 126 -5.48 7.46 -0.05
C VAL A 126 -4.52 6.44 0.52
N GLY A 127 -4.04 5.51 -0.30
CA GLY A 127 -3.21 4.39 0.14
C GLY A 127 -2.87 3.43 -0.98
N THR A 128 -2.50 2.20 -0.63
CA THR A 128 -2.21 1.11 -1.58
C THR A 128 -2.69 -0.24 -1.05
N LEU A 129 -3.12 -1.11 -1.96
CA LEU A 129 -2.97 -2.56 -1.76
C LEU A 129 -1.56 -2.91 -2.26
N CYS A 130 -0.69 -3.42 -1.39
CA CYS A 130 0.70 -3.70 -1.78
C CYS A 130 1.17 -5.09 -1.38
N LEU A 131 2.09 -5.60 -2.20
CA LEU A 131 2.79 -6.88 -2.08
C LEU A 131 4.26 -6.59 -1.78
N ILE A 132 4.84 -7.31 -0.83
CA ILE A 132 6.23 -7.14 -0.41
C ILE A 132 6.90 -8.51 -0.29
N ASP A 133 8.09 -8.66 -0.87
CA ASP A 133 8.90 -9.88 -0.74
C ASP A 133 10.35 -9.55 -0.37
N THR A 134 10.98 -10.51 0.30
CA THR A 134 12.41 -10.56 0.65
C THR A 134 13.27 -11.14 -0.49
N ARG A 135 12.63 -11.49 -1.61
CA ARG A 135 13.25 -11.96 -2.85
C ARG A 135 12.96 -10.98 -3.99
N VAL A 136 13.92 -10.82 -4.91
CA VAL A 136 13.71 -10.12 -6.19
C VAL A 136 12.67 -10.88 -7.00
N ARG A 137 11.82 -10.16 -7.73
CA ARG A 137 10.75 -10.77 -8.55
C ARG A 137 10.66 -10.13 -9.92
N GLU A 138 10.15 -10.92 -10.85
CA GLU A 138 9.52 -10.40 -12.06
C GLU A 138 8.05 -10.09 -11.77
N PHE A 139 7.46 -9.18 -12.54
CA PHE A 139 6.06 -8.80 -12.39
C PHE A 139 5.49 -8.57 -13.79
N ASP A 140 4.69 -9.52 -14.25
CA ASP A 140 4.25 -9.58 -15.64
C ASP A 140 2.90 -8.87 -15.86
N ALA A 141 2.32 -9.01 -17.05
CA ALA A 141 1.05 -8.35 -17.37
C ALA A 141 -0.15 -8.99 -16.64
N MET A 142 -0.09 -10.31 -16.38
CA MET A 142 -1.13 -11.02 -15.64
C MET A 142 -1.09 -10.61 -14.17
N ASP A 143 0.10 -10.54 -13.58
CA ASP A 143 0.31 -10.08 -12.20
C ASP A 143 -0.30 -8.69 -11.97
N ARG A 144 -0.03 -7.75 -12.89
CA ARG A 144 -0.62 -6.40 -12.86
C ARG A 144 -2.14 -6.43 -12.97
N ALA A 145 -2.69 -7.29 -13.82
CA ALA A 145 -4.14 -7.40 -14.01
C ALA A 145 -4.83 -7.97 -12.75
N ILE A 146 -4.24 -8.98 -12.12
CA ILE A 146 -4.75 -9.57 -10.87
C ILE A 146 -4.67 -8.54 -9.74
N LEU A 147 -3.51 -7.91 -9.53
CA LEU A 147 -3.34 -6.92 -8.47
C LEU A 147 -4.24 -5.70 -8.68
N GLY A 148 -4.42 -5.26 -9.93
CA GLY A 148 -5.37 -4.21 -10.30
C GLY A 148 -6.81 -4.58 -9.96
N THR A 149 -7.22 -5.83 -10.20
CA THR A 149 -8.55 -6.33 -9.81
C THR A 149 -8.74 -6.33 -8.30
N LEU A 150 -7.75 -6.80 -7.54
CA LEU A 150 -7.80 -6.81 -6.07
C LEU A 150 -7.82 -5.39 -5.49
N ARG A 151 -7.09 -4.46 -6.10
CA ARG A 151 -7.16 -3.03 -5.77
C ARG A 151 -8.59 -2.51 -5.93
N ASP A 152 -9.26 -2.82 -7.04
CA ASP A 152 -10.61 -2.33 -7.31
C ASP A 152 -11.62 -2.87 -6.29
N LEU A 153 -11.47 -4.14 -5.88
CA LEU A 153 -12.25 -4.71 -4.77
C LEU A 153 -11.98 -4.00 -3.44
N ALA A 154 -10.71 -3.73 -3.12
CA ALA A 154 -10.35 -3.00 -1.91
C ALA A 154 -10.95 -1.58 -1.90
N VAL A 155 -10.93 -0.87 -3.04
CA VAL A 155 -11.57 0.45 -3.18
C VAL A 155 -13.08 0.36 -2.99
N ALA A 156 -13.74 -0.66 -3.57
CA ALA A 156 -15.17 -0.87 -3.38
C ALA A 156 -15.53 -1.07 -1.90
N GLU A 157 -14.75 -1.85 -1.16
CA GLU A 157 -14.94 -2.05 0.29
C GLU A 157 -14.72 -0.77 1.10
N LEU A 158 -13.72 0.05 0.74
CA LEU A 158 -13.48 1.34 1.39
C LEU A 158 -14.65 2.31 1.20
N VAL A 159 -15.15 2.43 -0.03
CA VAL A 159 -16.26 3.36 -0.36
C VAL A 159 -17.58 2.85 0.21
N GLY A 160 -17.80 1.53 0.22
CA GLY A 160 -19.00 0.90 0.77
C GLY A 160 -19.24 1.19 2.26
N GLN A 161 -18.20 1.55 3.02
CA GLN A 161 -18.35 1.96 4.43
C GLN A 161 -19.09 3.29 4.61
N GLY A 162 -18.90 4.25 3.68
CA GLY A 162 -19.47 5.60 3.80
C GLY A 162 -20.98 5.66 3.53
N ALA A 163 -21.56 4.62 2.91
CA ALA A 163 -22.99 4.57 2.59
C ALA A 163 -23.86 3.91 3.68
N ALA A 164 -23.23 3.35 4.72
CA ALA A 164 -23.91 2.61 5.78
C ALA A 164 -24.08 3.39 7.10
N ALA A 165 -23.83 4.71 7.09
CA ALA A 165 -23.98 5.60 8.24
C ALA A 165 -25.21 6.50 8.14
#